data_AF-A0A7C1GKA9-F1
#
_entry.id   AF-A0A7C1GKA9-F1
#
_cell.length_a   1.000
_cell.length_b   1.000
_cell.length_c   1.000
_cell.angle_alpha   90.00
_cell.angle_beta   90.00
_cell.angle_gamma   90.00
#
_symmetry.space_group_name_H-M   'P 1'
#
loop_
_entity.id
_entity.type
_entity.pdbx_description
1 polymer ?
#
loop_
_entity_poly.entity_id
_entity_poly.type
_entity_poly.pdbx_seq_one_letter_code
_entity_poly.pdbx_strand_id
1 'polypeptide(L)'
;TEVVARRRHVKIGQIGEVAILSPEDLAVLYLVSSLDRGVKDLVKAKDIVAYSKARGDFNEEYFLRKSEENKVKHLALTLLSKM
;
A
#
# COMPACT_ATOMS: atom_id res chain seq x y z
N THR A 1 -15.10 -17.20 -11.43
CA THR A 1 -14.71 -17.56 -10.05
C THR A 1 -14.51 -16.26 -9.30
N GLU A 2 -15.45 -15.89 -8.43
CA GLU A 2 -15.35 -14.64 -7.66
C GLU A 2 -14.15 -14.70 -6.73
N VAL A 3 -13.17 -13.83 -6.96
CA VAL A 3 -12.09 -13.59 -6.00
C VAL A 3 -12.73 -12.85 -4.83
N VAL A 4 -13.13 -13.61 -3.79
CA VAL A 4 -13.53 -13.05 -2.50
C VAL A 4 -12.28 -12.42 -1.89
N ALA A 5 -12.01 -11.17 -2.26
CA ALA A 5 -11.03 -10.32 -1.60
C ALA A 5 -11.46 -10.21 -0.13
N ARG A 6 -10.83 -11.00 0.75
CA ARG A 6 -11.04 -11.00 2.19
C ARG A 6 -10.71 -9.60 2.72
N ARG A 7 -11.72 -8.74 2.78
CA ARG A 7 -11.68 -7.42 3.43
C ARG A 7 -11.21 -7.63 4.87
N ARG A 8 -9.96 -7.25 5.16
CA ARG A 8 -9.41 -7.28 6.51
C ARG A 8 -9.44 -5.86 7.02
N HIS A 9 -10.37 -5.58 7.93
CA HIS A 9 -10.32 -4.35 8.70
C HIS A 9 -9.09 -4.45 9.62
N VAL A 10 -8.20 -3.46 9.54
CA VAL A 10 -7.01 -3.38 10.38
C VAL A 10 -7.10 -2.16 11.26
N LYS A 11 -7.02 -2.39 12.57
CA LYS A 11 -7.02 -1.33 13.57
C LYS A 11 -5.59 -0.79 13.73
N ILE A 12 -5.41 0.47 13.43
CA ILE A 12 -4.12 1.17 13.55
C ILE A 12 -4.28 2.22 14.63
N GLY A 13 -3.49 2.09 15.70
CA GLY A 13 -3.72 2.79 16.97
C GLY A 13 -4.16 4.25 16.87
N GLN A 14 -3.37 5.10 16.21
CA GLN A 14 -3.63 6.55 16.08
C GLN A 14 -4.48 6.95 14.86
N ILE A 15 -4.79 6.00 13.96
CA ILE A 15 -5.40 6.28 12.64
C ILE A 15 -6.86 5.77 12.58
N GLY A 16 -7.24 4.80 13.42
CA GLY A 16 -8.57 4.20 13.45
C GLY A 16 -8.64 2.82 12.78
N GLU A 17 -9.84 2.40 12.37
CA GLU A 17 -10.07 1.13 11.67
C GLU A 17 -10.03 1.38 10.15
N VAL A 18 -9.05 0.80 9.46
CA VAL A 18 -8.89 0.93 8.01
C VAL A 18 -9.30 -0.39 7.37
N ALA A 19 -10.30 -0.37 6.49
CA ALA A 19 -10.59 -1.51 5.64
C ALA A 19 -9.44 -1.67 4.64
N ILE A 20 -8.62 -2.70 4.78
CA ILE A 20 -7.71 -3.10 3.71
C ILE A 20 -8.55 -3.81 2.66
N LEU A 21 -8.91 -3.07 1.61
CA LEU A 21 -9.71 -3.57 0.51
C LEU A 21 -8.84 -4.14 -0.60
N SER A 22 -7.55 -3.77 -0.66
CA SER A 22 -6.60 -4.28 -1.64
C SER A 22 -5.13 -4.21 -1.17
N PRO A 23 -4.19 -4.90 -1.84
CA PRO A 23 -2.75 -4.77 -1.58
C PRO A 23 -2.24 -3.33 -1.75
N GLU A 24 -2.80 -2.57 -2.69
CA GLU A 24 -2.47 -1.17 -2.94
C GLU A 24 -2.84 -0.30 -1.75
N ASP A 25 -4.05 -0.46 -1.18
CA ASP A 25 -4.47 0.29 0.01
C ASP A 25 -3.52 0.04 1.20
N LEU A 26 -3.10 -1.22 1.37
CA LEU A 26 -2.15 -1.58 2.42
C LEU A 26 -0.76 -0.99 2.17
N ALA A 27 -0.30 -0.98 0.92
CA ALA A 27 0.96 -0.36 0.54
C ALA A 27 0.92 1.17 0.77
N VAL A 28 -0.15 1.85 0.36
CA VAL A 28 -0.35 3.29 0.57
C VAL A 28 -0.38 3.62 2.06
N LEU A 29 -1.07 2.83 2.87
CA LEU A 29 -1.09 3.00 4.32
C LEU A 29 0.33 2.98 4.91
N TYR A 30 1.17 2.03 4.49
CA TYR A 30 2.55 1.96 4.97
C TYR A 30 3.44 3.08 4.41
N LEU A 31 3.20 3.55 3.18
CA LEU A 31 3.85 4.74 2.66
C LEU A 31 3.53 5.98 3.52
N VAL A 32 2.26 6.19 3.86
CA VAL A 32 1.84 7.30 4.73
C VAL A 32 2.46 7.16 6.12
N SER A 33 2.37 5.98 6.73
CA SER A 33 2.97 5.70 8.06
C SER A 33 4.49 5.93 8.07
N SER A 34 5.17 5.71 6.94
CA SER A 34 6.62 5.92 6.84
C SER A 34 7.05 7.37 6.95
N LEU A 35 6.14 8.34 6.74
CA LEU A 35 6.44 9.76 6.94
C LEU A 35 6.77 10.07 8.40
N ASP A 36 6.12 9.37 9.34
CA ASP A 36 6.33 9.55 10.78
C ASP A 36 7.26 8.47 11.37
N ARG A 37 7.09 7.21 10.94
CA ARG A 37 7.78 6.04 11.52
C ARG A 37 9.02 5.61 10.75
N GLY A 38 9.30 6.25 9.61
CA GLY A 38 10.50 6.07 8.83
C GLY A 38 10.59 4.75 8.05
N VAL A 39 11.84 4.33 7.81
CA VAL A 39 12.22 3.32 6.81
C VAL A 39 11.56 1.96 7.01
N LYS A 40 11.25 1.56 8.24
CA LYS A 40 10.68 0.23 8.53
C LYS A 40 9.33 0.02 7.82
N ASP A 41 8.49 1.05 7.79
CA ASP A 41 7.19 0.95 7.13
C ASP A 41 7.33 1.12 5.61
N LEU A 42 8.33 1.85 5.12
CA LEU A 42 8.66 1.90 3.69
C LEU A 42 9.06 0.52 3.15
N VAL A 43 9.85 -0.25 3.91
CA VAL A 43 10.23 -1.64 3.55
C VAL A 43 9.00 -2.52 3.45
N LYS A 44 8.05 -2.42 4.38
CA LYS A 44 6.80 -3.20 4.31
C LYS A 44 5.98 -2.85 3.08
N ALA A 45 5.83 -1.55 2.76
CA ALA A 45 5.15 -1.13 1.54
C ALA A 45 5.80 -1.77 0.31
N LYS A 46 7.14 -1.80 0.25
CA LYS A 46 7.89 -2.44 -0.83
C LYS A 46 7.58 -3.93 -0.94
N ASP A 47 7.60 -4.64 0.18
CA ASP A 47 7.36 -6.09 0.18
C ASP A 47 5.93 -6.44 -0.25
N ILE A 48 4.94 -5.63 0.13
CA ILE A 48 3.55 -5.82 -0.31
C ILE A 48 3.42 -5.63 -1.82
N VAL A 49 3.96 -4.53 -2.37
CA VAL A 49 3.92 -4.25 -3.81
C VAL A 49 4.65 -5.35 -4.59
N ALA A 50 5.83 -5.77 -4.13
CA ALA A 50 6.60 -6.85 -4.75
C ALA A 50 5.83 -8.18 -4.77
N TYR A 51 5.28 -8.57 -3.63
CA TYR A 51 4.52 -9.81 -3.52
C TYR A 51 3.27 -9.82 -4.41
N SER A 52 2.55 -8.70 -4.44
CA SER A 52 1.33 -8.57 -5.23
C SER A 52 1.61 -8.52 -6.74
N LYS A 53 2.63 -7.76 -7.16
CA LYS A 53 3.08 -7.76 -8.57
C LYS A 53 3.52 -9.15 -9.03
N ALA A 54 4.24 -9.90 -8.20
CA ALA A 54 4.65 -11.27 -8.53
C ALA A 54 3.48 -12.24 -8.72
N ARG A 55 2.31 -11.96 -8.10
CA ARG A 55 1.07 -12.74 -8.26
C ARG A 55 0.18 -12.24 -9.39
N GLY A 56 0.52 -11.13 -10.03
CA GLY A 56 -0.30 -10.48 -11.05
C GLY A 56 -1.61 -9.89 -10.51
N ASP A 57 -1.68 -9.63 -9.20
CA ASP A 57 -2.88 -9.10 -8.53
C ASP A 57 -2.72 -7.62 -8.09
N PHE A 58 -1.71 -6.93 -8.61
CA PHE A 58 -1.42 -5.52 -8.32
C PHE A 58 -1.87 -4.57 -9.44
N ASN A 59 -2.66 -3.56 -9.09
CA ASN A 59 -3.11 -2.48 -9.95
C ASN A 59 -2.29 -1.20 -9.69
N GLU A 60 -1.28 -0.98 -10.53
CA GLU A 60 -0.38 0.18 -10.41
C GLU A 60 -1.09 1.53 -10.57
N GLU A 61 -2.08 1.63 -11.46
CA GLU A 61 -2.82 2.87 -11.70
C GLU A 61 -3.63 3.25 -10.45
N TYR A 62 -4.32 2.29 -9.85
CA TYR A 62 -5.06 2.47 -8.60
C TYR A 62 -4.12 2.89 -7.46
N PHE A 63 -2.98 2.20 -7.31
CA PHE A 63 -1.96 2.50 -6.31
C PHE A 63 -1.42 3.93 -6.43
N LEU A 64 -1.07 4.36 -7.65
CA LEU A 64 -0.54 5.70 -7.91
C LEU A 64 -1.59 6.78 -7.65
N ARG A 65 -2.85 6.56 -8.06
CA ARG A 65 -3.96 7.46 -7.76
C ARG A 65 -4.16 7.61 -6.25
N LYS A 66 -4.22 6.51 -5.50
CA LYS A 66 -4.35 6.54 -4.05
C LYS A 66 -3.15 7.19 -3.35
N SER A 67 -1.96 6.99 -3.88
CA SER A 67 -0.74 7.63 -3.38
C SER A 67 -0.75 9.15 -3.61
N GLU A 68 -1.33 9.63 -4.72
CA GLU A 68 -1.55 11.05 -4.99
C GLU A 68 -2.57 11.65 -4.00
N GLU A 69 -3.72 11.00 -3.82
CA GLU A 69 -4.76 11.41 -2.85
C GLU A 69 -4.17 11.61 -1.43
N ASN A 70 -3.19 10.79 -1.06
CA ASN A 70 -2.51 10.83 0.24
C ASN A 70 -1.18 11.59 0.24
N LYS A 71 -0.84 12.32 -0.83
CA LYS A 71 0.38 13.14 -0.97
C LYS A 71 1.71 12.36 -0.82
N VAL A 72 1.69 11.05 -1.08
CA VAL A 72 2.86 10.14 -1.03
C VAL A 72 3.25 9.57 -2.39
N LYS A 73 2.73 10.11 -3.51
CA LYS A 73 3.03 9.62 -4.86
C LYS A 73 4.52 9.58 -5.20
N HIS A 74 5.30 10.54 -4.72
CA HIS A 74 6.76 10.56 -4.93
C HIS A 74 7.46 9.33 -4.32
N LEU A 75 7.01 8.87 -3.14
CA LEU A 75 7.48 7.62 -2.54
C LEU A 75 7.03 6.41 -3.36
N ALA A 76 5.77 6.39 -3.79
CA ALA A 76 5.22 5.32 -4.62
C ALA A 76 6.01 5.15 -5.94
N LEU A 77 6.30 6.25 -6.64
CA LEU A 77 7.11 6.25 -7.86
C LEU A 77 8.55 5.76 -7.61
N THR A 78 9.16 6.17 -6.50
CA THR A 78 10.49 5.70 -6.09
C THR A 78 10.49 4.20 -5.80
N LEU A 79 9.40 3.71 -5.22
CA LEU A 79 9.24 2.30 -4.88
C LEU A 79 9.09 1.46 -6.15
N LEU A 80 8.26 1.92 -7.10
CA LEU A 80 8.08 1.26 -8.40
C LEU A 80 9.31 1.29 -9.30
N SER A 81 10.13 2.35 -9.26
CA SER A 81 11.32 2.47 -10.12
C SER A 81 12.51 1.62 -9.67
N LYS A 82 12.50 1.13 -8.42
CA LYS A 82 13.55 0.29 -7.83
C LYS A 82 13.19 -1.19 -7.76
N MET A 83 12.07 -1.58 -8.35
CA MET A 83 11.59 -2.96 -8.45
C MET A 83 11.90 -3.54 -9.83
#